data_AF-A0A840I444-F1
#
_entry.id   AF-A0A840I444-F1
#
_cell.length_a   1.000
_cell.length_b   1.000
_cell.length_c   1.000
_cell.angle_alpha   90.00
_cell.angle_beta   90.00
_cell.angle_gamma   90.00
#
_symmetry.space_group_name_H-M   'P 1'
#
loop_
_entity.id
_entity.type
_entity.pdbx_description
1 polymer ?
#
loop_
_entity_poly.entity_id
_entity_poly.type
_entity_poly.pdbx_seq_one_letter_code
_entity_poly.pdbx_strand_id
1 'polypeptide(L)' 'MTPQQQADVIKGITACLAAVLGKDPATTFVVIEQVPLEAWGVGGLPVAQYRARREA' A
#
# COMPACT_ATOMS: atom_id res chain seq x y z
N MET A 1 0.80 10.56 -1.71
CA MET A 1 2.18 10.10 -1.39
C MET A 1 3.17 11.02 -2.08
N THR A 2 4.21 11.51 -1.40
CA THR A 2 5.30 12.28 -2.02
C THR A 2 6.34 11.34 -2.64
N PRO A 3 7.21 11.82 -3.55
CA PRO A 3 8.29 11.00 -4.12
C PRO A 3 9.23 10.41 -3.05
N GLN A 4 9.56 11.20 -2.01
CA GLN A 4 10.40 10.73 -0.92
C GLN A 4 9.72 9.62 -0.12
N GLN A 5 8.43 9.77 0.20
CA GLN A 5 7.67 8.73 0.90
C GLN A 5 7.62 7.43 0.08
N GLN A 6 7.46 7.52 -1.25
CA GLN A 6 7.49 6.35 -2.12
C GLN A 6 8.84 5.62 -2.04
N ALA A 7 9.94 6.37 -2.11
CA ALA A 7 11.29 5.81 -2.01
C ALA A 7 11.55 5.13 -0.65
N ASP A 8 11.08 5.75 0.43
CA ASP A 8 11.22 5.20 1.79
C ASP A 8 10.43 3.89 1.94
N VAL A 9 9.22 3.80 1.37
CA VAL A 9 8.43 2.57 1.34
C VAL A 9 9.13 1.47 0.55
N ILE A 10 9.64 1.78 -0.66
CA ILE A 10 10.37 0.81 -1.49
C ILE A 10 11.57 0.25 -0.72
N LYS A 11 12.36 1.12 -0.09
CA LYS A 11 13.51 0.74 0.72
C LYS A 11 13.10 -0.17 1.89
N GLY A 12 12.05 0.21 2.62
CA GLY A 12 11.56 -0.55 3.76
C GLY A 12 11.10 -1.96 3.40
N ILE A 13 10.32 -2.10 2.32
CA ILE A 13 9.82 -3.40 1.84
C ILE A 13 10.98 -4.29 1.37
N THR A 14 11.90 -3.76 0.57
CA THR A 14 13.08 -4.52 0.11
C THR A 14 13.92 -5.01 1.28
N ALA A 15 14.17 -4.17 2.29
CA ALA A 15 14.91 -4.56 3.49
C ALA A 15 14.18 -5.63 4.31
N CYS A 16 12.85 -5.53 4.45
CA CYS A 16 12.04 -6.53 5.14
C CYS A 16 12.13 -7.91 4.47
N LEU A 17 11.98 -7.96 3.14
CA LEU A 17 12.06 -9.22 2.39
C LEU A 17 13.45 -9.85 2.47
N ALA A 18 14.50 -9.03 2.46
CA ALA A 18 15.86 -9.51 2.66
C ALA A 18 16.05 -10.10 4.07
N ALA A 19 15.58 -9.41 5.11
CA ALA A 19 15.77 -9.83 6.50
C ALA A 19 14.95 -11.08 6.87
N VAL A 20 13.70 -11.18 6.40
CA VAL A 20 12.79 -12.26 6.81
C VAL A 20 12.92 -13.48 5.92
N LEU A 21 13.09 -13.28 4.61
CA LEU A 21 13.05 -14.35 3.61
C LEU A 21 14.40 -14.61 2.94
N GLY A 22 15.44 -13.84 3.25
CA GLY A 22 16.77 -13.98 2.63
C GLY A 22 16.79 -13.63 1.15
N LYS A 23 15.86 -12.82 0.65
CA LYS A 23 15.85 -12.39 -0.76
C LYS A 23 17.00 -11.44 -1.05
N ASP A 24 17.62 -11.57 -2.23
CA ASP A 24 18.60 -10.62 -2.73
C ASP A 24 17.91 -9.27 -3.05
N PRO A 25 18.31 -8.16 -2.40
CA PRO A 25 17.81 -6.83 -2.73
C PRO A 25 18.02 -6.44 -4.19
N ALA A 26 19.09 -6.91 -4.83
CA ALA A 26 19.44 -6.54 -6.21
C ALA A 26 18.44 -7.08 -7.24
N THR A 27 17.71 -8.15 -6.90
CA THR A 27 16.68 -8.76 -7.77
C THR A 27 15.27 -8.57 -7.22
N THR A 28 15.10 -7.74 -6.19
CA THR A 28 13.79 -7.49 -5.57
C THR A 28 13.14 -6.26 -6.19
N PHE A 29 12.02 -6.48 -6.88
CA PHE A 29 11.23 -5.41 -7.49
C PHE A 29 10.02 -5.07 -6.62
N VAL A 30 9.78 -3.78 -6.42
CA VAL A 30 8.63 -3.25 -5.68
C VAL A 30 7.83 -2.36 -6.63
N VAL A 31 6.56 -2.70 -6.84
CA VAL A 31 5.61 -1.90 -7.61
C VAL A 31 4.59 -1.33 -6.64
N ILE A 32 4.35 -0.03 -6.70
CA ILE A 32 3.38 0.67 -5.85
C ILE A 32 2.31 1.27 -6.76
N GLU A 33 1.08 0.77 -6.60
CA GLU A 33 -0.09 1.28 -7.30
C GLU A 33 -0.96 2.07 -6.32
N GLN A 34 -1.34 3.28 -6.71
CA GLN A 34 -2.28 4.10 -5.94
C GLN A 34 -3.68 3.92 -6.54
N VAL A 35 -4.57 3.31 -5.77
CA VAL A 35 -5.95 3.13 -6.18
C VAL A 35 -6.82 4.24 -5.56
N PRO A 36 -7.60 4.99 -6.37
CA PRO A 36 -8.48 6.04 -5.85
C PRO A 36 -9.55 5.50 -4.89
N LEU A 37 -9.97 6.30 -3.91
CA LEU A 37 -10.93 5.87 -2.89
C LEU A 37 -12.31 5.53 -3.47
N GLU A 38 -12.72 6.22 -4.53
CA GLU A 38 -13.97 5.98 -5.27
C GLU A 38 -14.00 4.59 -5.93
N ALA A 39 -12.84 3.99 -6.20
CA ALA A 39 -12.73 2.64 -6.73
C ALA A 39 -12.77 1.56 -5.64
N TRP A 40 -12.88 1.94 -4.35
CA TRP A 40 -12.93 1.02 -3.22
C TRP A 40 -14.36 0.85 -2.71
N GLY A 41 -14.80 -0.40 -2.61
CA GLY A 41 -16.06 -0.79 -2.01
C GLY A 41 -15.87 -1.65 -0.77
N VAL A 42 -16.72 -1.47 0.24
CA VAL A 42 -16.80 -2.34 1.42
C VAL A 42 -18.27 -2.64 1.71
N GLY A 43 -18.60 -3.93 1.85
CA GLY A 43 -19.98 -4.36 2.16
C GLY A 43 -21.03 -3.93 1.12
N GLY A 44 -20.63 -3.80 -0.15
CA GLY A 44 -21.52 -3.36 -1.24
C GLY A 44 -21.71 -1.84 -1.35
N LEU A 45 -20.96 -1.04 -0.58
CA LEU A 45 -21.03 0.43 -0.62
C LEU A 45 -19.68 1.04 -1.00
N PRO A 46 -19.65 2.19 -1.71
CA PRO A 46 -18.45 2.99 -1.84
C PRO A 46 -17.84 3.30 -0.47
N VAL A 47 -16.51 3.27 -0.36
CA VAL A 47 -15.81 3.34 0.94
C VAL A 47 -16.16 4.59 1.76
N ALA A 48 -16.39 5.73 1.08
CA ALA A 48 -16.83 6.96 1.73
C ALA A 48 -18.20 6.78 2.44
N GLN A 49 -19.16 6.13 1.77
CA GLN A 49 -20.48 5.85 2.35
C GLN A 49 -20.38 4.82 3.48
N TYR A 50 -19.56 3.78 3.30
CA TYR A 50 -19.31 2.79 4.35
C TYR A 50 -18.74 3.43 5.63
N ARG A 51 -17.76 4.34 5.51
CA ARG A 51 -17.17 5.04 6.67
C ARG A 51 -18.17 5.95 7.38
N ALA A 52 -18.93 6.75 6.63
CA ALA A 52 -19.94 7.64 7.19
C ALA A 52 -21.01 6.86 8.01
N ARG A 53 -21.37 5.64 7.59
CA ARG A 53 -22.30 4.77 8.35
C ARG A 53 -21.72 4.17 9.63
N ARG A 54 -20.40 4.11 9.78
CA ARG A 54 -19.72 3.58 10.97
C ARG A 54 -19.42 4.64 12.03
N GLU A 55 -19.38 5.90 11.61
CA GLU A 55 -19.16 7.05 12.50
C GLU A 55 -20.47 7.56 13.13
N ALA A 56 -21.61 7.09 12.64
CA ALA A 56 -22.95 7.29 13.21
C ALA A 56 -23.33 6.13 14.14
#